data_AF-A0A553G9X8-F1
#
_entry.id   AF-A0A553G9X8-F1
#
_cell.length_a   1.000
_cell.length_b   1.000
_cell.length_c   1.000
_cell.angle_alpha   90.00
_cell.angle_beta   90.00
_cell.angle_gamma   90.00
#
_symmetry.space_group_name_H-M   'P 1'
#
loop_
_entity.id
_entity.type
_entity.pdbx_description
1 polymer ?
#
loop_
_entity_poly.entity_id
_entity_poly.type
_entity_poly.pdbx_seq_one_letter_code
_entity_poly.pdbx_strand_id
1 'polypeptide(L)'
;MLLSKNQTLLLLLLFITMFFISFVIAYYFSIIESEKRKKKRLTKMIFRRTILKQDLAIKLYPQSSNINAAMQLLRKEIKLSPELNNKLDLLTRNKRAHYYTHKELEAILEHYCISQEEFKLL
;
A
#
# COMPACT_ATOMS: atom_id res chain seq x y z
N MET A 1 -37.12 -42.02 16.12
CA MET A 1 -37.85 -40.98 15.36
C MET A 1 -37.18 -40.86 14.00
N LEU A 2 -37.62 -41.66 13.01
CA LEU A 2 -37.03 -41.64 11.66
C LEU A 2 -37.49 -40.38 10.93
N LEU A 3 -36.56 -39.50 10.57
CA LEU A 3 -36.84 -38.42 9.62
C LEU A 3 -37.34 -39.03 8.31
N SER A 4 -38.39 -38.45 7.71
CA SER A 4 -38.88 -38.92 6.42
C SER A 4 -37.81 -38.70 5.33
N LYS A 5 -37.80 -39.55 4.30
CA LYS A 5 -36.84 -39.45 3.16
C LYS A 5 -36.75 -38.03 2.58
N ASN A 6 -37.86 -37.29 2.61
CA ASN A 6 -37.93 -35.92 2.10
C ASN A 6 -37.16 -34.92 2.98
N GLN A 7 -37.15 -35.11 4.30
CA GLN A 7 -36.38 -34.26 5.22
C GLN A 7 -34.88 -34.54 5.13
N THR A 8 -34.48 -35.78 4.87
CA THR A 8 -33.07 -36.15 4.64
C THR A 8 -32.53 -35.52 3.36
N LEU A 9 -33.34 -35.50 2.29
CA LEU A 9 -33.00 -34.86 1.02
C LEU A 9 -32.85 -33.34 1.15
N LEU A 10 -33.74 -32.69 1.92
CA LEU A 10 -33.69 -31.25 2.18
C LEU A 10 -32.42 -30.84 2.96
N LEU A 11 -32.06 -31.60 3.99
CA LEU A 11 -30.85 -31.38 4.78
C LEU A 11 -29.59 -31.52 3.93
N LEU A 12 -29.56 -32.49 3.02
CA LEU A 12 -28.42 -32.74 2.14
C LEU A 12 -28.27 -31.61 1.10
N LEU A 13 -29.38 -31.09 0.56
CA LEU A 13 -29.41 -29.91 -0.31
C LEU A 13 -28.93 -28.64 0.40
N LEU A 14 -29.35 -28.42 1.65
CA LEU A 14 -28.87 -27.30 2.46
C LEU A 14 -27.38 -27.42 2.74
N PHE A 15 -26.87 -28.63 3.01
CA PHE A 15 -25.46 -28.85 3.24
C PHE A 15 -24.61 -28.55 1.98
N ILE A 16 -25.06 -29.01 0.81
CA ILE A 16 -24.38 -28.76 -0.47
C ILE A 16 -24.33 -27.26 -0.78
N THR A 17 -25.46 -26.56 -0.61
CA THR A 17 -25.52 -25.11 -0.90
C THR A 17 -24.63 -24.30 0.05
N MET A 18 -24.61 -24.62 1.35
CA MET A 18 -23.72 -23.98 2.32
C MET A 18 -22.24 -24.22 2.03
N PHE A 19 -21.89 -25.45 1.63
CA PHE A 19 -20.52 -25.78 1.23
C PHE A 19 -20.09 -25.02 -0.03
N PHE A 20 -20.96 -24.96 -1.03
CA PHE A 20 -20.68 -24.30 -2.30
C PHE A 20 -20.52 -22.78 -2.13
N ILE A 21 -21.35 -22.14 -1.31
CA ILE A 21 -21.25 -20.71 -1.00
C ILE A 21 -19.90 -20.38 -0.35
N SER A 22 -19.47 -21.20 0.62
CA SER A 22 -18.18 -21.02 1.30
C SER A 22 -17.00 -21.12 0.33
N PHE A 23 -17.06 -22.07 -0.61
CA PHE A 23 -16.05 -22.23 -1.66
C PHE A 23 -15.99 -21.03 -2.60
N VAL A 24 -17.16 -20.53 -3.03
CA VAL A 24 -17.25 -19.35 -3.89
C VAL A 24 -16.67 -18.11 -3.20
N ILE A 25 -16.99 -17.88 -1.93
CA ILE A 25 -16.43 -16.75 -1.16
C ILE A 25 -14.90 -16.85 -1.05
N ALA A 26 -14.37 -18.04 -0.74
CA ALA A 26 -12.93 -18.26 -0.67
C ALA A 26 -12.24 -18.04 -2.03
N TYR A 27 -12.88 -18.45 -3.12
CA TYR A 27 -12.40 -18.24 -4.48
C TYR A 27 -12.32 -16.75 -4.83
N TYR A 28 -13.38 -15.98 -4.56
CA TYR A 28 -13.37 -14.53 -4.78
C TYR A 28 -12.32 -13.83 -3.92
N PHE A 29 -12.17 -14.21 -2.65
CA PHE A 29 -11.13 -13.67 -1.78
C PHE A 29 -9.71 -13.95 -2.31
N SER A 30 -9.48 -15.17 -2.80
CA SER A 30 -8.21 -15.57 -3.44
C SER A 30 -7.87 -14.72 -4.67
N ILE A 31 -8.86 -14.45 -5.53
CA ILE A 31 -8.69 -13.57 -6.70
C ILE A 31 -8.28 -12.16 -6.29
N ILE A 32 -9.04 -11.56 -5.36
CA ILE A 32 -8.79 -10.19 -4.86
C ILE A 32 -7.39 -10.09 -4.25
N GLU A 33 -6.96 -11.11 -3.50
CA GLU A 33 -5.63 -11.11 -2.90
C GLU A 33 -4.51 -11.36 -3.92
N SER A 34 -4.79 -12.09 -5.00
CA SER A 34 -3.86 -12.26 -6.12
C SER A 34 -3.67 -10.94 -6.89
N GLU A 35 -4.74 -10.18 -7.09
CA GLU A 35 -4.75 -8.86 -7.74
C GLU A 35 -3.92 -7.85 -6.93
N LYS A 36 -4.16 -7.76 -5.62
CA LYS A 36 -3.36 -6.93 -4.70
C LYS A 36 -1.87 -7.31 -4.76
N ARG A 37 -1.56 -8.62 -4.78
CA ARG A 37 -0.17 -9.10 -4.89
C ARG A 37 0.46 -8.81 -6.25
N LYS A 38 -0.29 -8.89 -7.35
CA LYS A 38 0.18 -8.52 -8.70
C LYS A 38 0.43 -7.02 -8.80
N LYS A 39 -0.48 -6.18 -8.33
CA LYS A 39 -0.30 -4.72 -8.29
C LYS A 39 0.93 -4.32 -7.47
N LYS A 40 1.13 -4.95 -6.30
CA LYS A 40 2.32 -4.81 -5.45
C LYS A 40 3.62 -5.34 -6.08
N ARG A 41 3.54 -6.29 -7.01
CA ARG A 41 4.71 -6.81 -7.75
C ARG A 41 5.03 -5.96 -8.99
N LEU A 42 4.03 -5.40 -9.66
CA LEU A 42 4.23 -4.48 -10.79
C LEU A 42 4.82 -3.13 -10.34
N THR A 43 4.46 -2.64 -9.15
CA THR A 43 5.10 -1.45 -8.54
C THR A 43 6.51 -1.71 -8.02
N LYS A 44 6.98 -2.97 -8.04
CA LYS A 44 8.36 -3.34 -7.68
C LYS A 44 9.29 -3.17 -8.89
N MET A 45 9.25 -2.02 -9.54
CA MET A 45 10.27 -1.65 -10.52
C MET A 45 11.46 -1.00 -9.83
N ILE A 46 12.64 -1.43 -10.24
CA ILE A 46 13.94 -1.20 -9.60
C ILE A 46 14.26 0.31 -9.62
N PHE A 47 14.07 0.98 -8.49
CA PHE A 47 14.63 2.30 -8.24
C PHE A 47 16.09 2.18 -7.77
N ARG A 48 16.88 3.25 -7.95
CA ARG A 48 18.15 3.39 -7.20
C ARG A 48 17.80 3.22 -5.71
N ARG A 49 18.57 2.39 -4.99
CA ARG A 49 18.25 1.90 -3.63
C ARG A 49 17.90 3.01 -2.62
N THR A 50 18.31 4.25 -2.92
CA THR A 50 18.15 5.45 -2.11
C THR A 50 17.91 6.69 -2.98
N ILE A 51 17.19 7.68 -2.44
CA ILE A 51 17.02 9.03 -3.02
C ILE A 51 17.45 10.09 -2.00
N LEU A 52 18.07 11.19 -2.42
CA LEU A 52 18.39 12.29 -1.51
C LEU A 52 17.10 12.99 -1.07
N LYS A 53 17.05 13.41 0.21
CA LYS A 53 15.88 14.12 0.75
C LYS A 53 15.60 15.41 -0.02
N GLN A 54 16.67 16.09 -0.46
CA GLN A 54 16.62 17.33 -1.23
C GLN A 54 16.02 17.10 -2.63
N ASP A 55 16.50 16.09 -3.36
CA ASP A 55 15.98 15.75 -4.69
C ASP A 55 14.49 15.41 -4.65
N LEU A 56 14.07 14.66 -3.62
CA LEU A 56 12.66 14.37 -3.40
C LEU A 56 11.86 15.65 -3.16
N ALA A 57 12.35 16.54 -2.29
CA ALA A 57 11.65 17.76 -1.94
C ALA A 57 11.50 18.72 -3.13
N ILE A 58 12.53 18.84 -3.98
CA ILE A 58 12.49 19.69 -5.18
C ILE A 58 11.44 19.18 -6.18
N LYS A 59 11.41 17.85 -6.41
CA LYS A 59 10.42 17.23 -7.30
C LYS A 59 8.98 17.40 -6.80
N LEU A 60 8.76 17.29 -5.49
CA LEU A 60 7.44 17.45 -4.88
C LEU A 60 7.00 18.92 -4.80
N TYR A 61 7.94 19.85 -4.66
CA TYR A 61 7.68 21.29 -4.47
C TYR A 61 8.47 22.15 -5.48
N PRO A 62 8.20 22.05 -6.79
CA PRO A 62 8.92 22.82 -7.82
C PRO A 62 8.66 24.32 -7.71
N GLN A 63 7.57 24.72 -7.05
CA GLN A 63 7.20 26.13 -6.81
C GLN A 63 8.05 26.79 -5.71
N SER A 64 8.87 26.03 -4.99
CA SER A 64 9.72 26.57 -3.94
C SER A 64 10.92 27.32 -4.52
N SER A 65 11.26 28.46 -3.92
CA SER A 65 12.36 29.31 -4.38
C SER A 65 13.77 28.74 -4.09
N ASN A 66 13.88 27.80 -3.15
CA ASN A 66 15.15 27.18 -2.75
C ASN A 66 14.92 25.77 -2.20
N ILE A 67 15.90 24.89 -2.37
CA ILE A 67 15.97 23.52 -1.83
C ILE A 67 15.64 23.47 -0.34
N ASN A 68 16.14 24.43 0.44
CA ASN A 68 15.87 24.49 1.87
C ASN A 68 14.39 24.76 2.18
N ALA A 69 13.72 25.57 1.37
CA ALA A 69 12.28 25.85 1.52
C ALA A 69 11.45 24.60 1.16
N ALA A 70 11.75 23.94 0.03
CA ALA A 70 11.16 22.65 -0.33
C ALA A 70 11.31 21.61 0.80
N MET A 71 12.53 21.51 1.35
CA MET A 71 12.83 20.59 2.46
C MET A 71 12.03 20.90 3.72
N GLN A 72 11.81 22.18 4.04
CA GLN A 72 10.99 22.58 5.18
C GLN A 72 9.53 22.24 4.96
N LEU A 73 9.00 22.46 3.75
CA LEU A 73 7.63 22.07 3.39
C LEU A 73 7.43 20.56 3.54
N LEU A 74 8.34 19.75 2.98
CA LEU A 74 8.29 18.30 3.12
C LEU A 74 8.31 17.85 4.59
N ARG A 75 9.19 18.44 5.42
CA ARG A 75 9.26 18.13 6.86
C ARG A 75 7.98 18.54 7.61
N LYS A 76 7.41 19.69 7.25
CA LYS A 76 6.18 20.19 7.85
C LYS A 76 5.03 19.25 7.55
N GLU A 77 4.89 18.82 6.29
CA GLU A 77 3.84 17.90 5.87
C GLU A 77 3.96 16.54 6.58
N ILE A 78 5.17 15.98 6.63
CA ILE A 78 5.43 14.75 7.38
C ILE A 78 5.06 14.92 8.86
N LYS A 79 5.37 16.06 9.48
CA LYS A 79 5.05 16.32 10.88
C LYS A 79 3.54 16.52 11.11
N LEU A 80 2.83 17.08 10.14
CA LEU A 80 1.38 17.30 10.19
C LEU A 80 0.60 16.00 10.05
N SER A 81 1.15 15.00 9.33
CA SER A 81 0.55 13.68 9.20
C SER A 81 1.14 12.69 10.22
N PRO A 82 0.45 12.41 11.35
CA PRO A 82 0.93 11.45 12.34
C PRO A 82 1.06 10.03 11.77
N GLU A 83 0.20 9.66 10.81
CA GLU A 83 0.26 8.36 10.13
C GLU A 83 1.56 8.21 9.35
N LEU A 84 1.90 9.19 8.51
CA LEU A 84 3.14 9.16 7.72
C LEU A 84 4.36 9.21 8.64
N ASN A 85 4.34 10.06 9.67
CA ASN A 85 5.44 10.18 10.62
C ASN A 85 5.71 8.85 11.35
N ASN A 86 4.66 8.19 11.84
CA ASN A 86 4.80 6.89 12.51
C ASN A 86 5.30 5.80 11.56
N LYS A 87 4.79 5.77 10.32
CA LYS A 87 5.22 4.82 9.30
C LYS A 87 6.69 5.03 8.93
N LEU A 88 7.13 6.28 8.79
CA LEU A 88 8.52 6.62 8.57
C LEU A 88 9.39 6.26 9.77
N ASP A 89 8.93 6.48 11.00
CA ASP A 89 9.68 6.13 12.20
C ASP A 89 9.90 4.61 12.34
N LEU A 90 8.94 3.79 11.91
CA LEU A 90 9.09 2.33 11.87
C LEU A 90 10.04 1.86 10.74
N LEU A 91 10.06 2.57 9.62
CA LEU A 91 10.88 2.22 8.46
C LEU A 91 12.33 2.76 8.56
N THR A 92 12.50 3.90 9.23
CA THR A 92 13.75 4.65 9.26
C THR A 92 14.69 4.10 10.33
N ARG A 93 15.73 3.38 9.89
CA ARG A 93 16.80 2.93 10.79
C ARG A 93 17.72 4.08 11.26
N ASN A 94 17.85 5.15 10.46
CA ASN A 94 18.68 6.31 10.79
C ASN A 94 18.01 7.63 10.38
N LYS A 95 17.40 8.33 11.33
CA LYS A 95 16.70 9.60 11.10
C LYS A 95 17.63 10.73 10.60
N ARG A 96 18.93 10.64 10.91
CA ARG A 96 19.94 11.64 10.50
C ARG A 96 20.44 11.44 9.07
N ALA A 97 20.06 10.36 8.40
CA ALA A 97 20.45 10.15 7.01
C ALA A 97 19.94 11.30 6.11
N HIS A 98 20.78 11.72 5.16
CA HIS A 98 20.43 12.73 4.15
C HIS A 98 19.69 12.14 2.94
N TYR A 99 19.40 10.84 2.99
CA TYR A 99 18.67 10.10 1.98
C TYR A 99 17.45 9.41 2.59
N TYR A 100 16.46 9.14 1.75
CA TYR A 100 15.39 8.19 2.00
C TYR A 100 15.71 6.85 1.36
N THR A 101 15.42 5.78 2.08
CA THR A 101 15.44 4.43 1.50
C THR A 101 14.24 4.23 0.57
N HIS A 102 14.30 3.23 -0.31
CA HIS A 102 13.18 2.92 -1.20
C HIS A 102 11.83 2.73 -0.45
N LYS A 103 11.85 2.08 0.73
CA LYS A 103 10.64 1.87 1.53
C LYS A 103 10.09 3.17 2.12
N GLU A 104 10.99 4.06 2.56
CA GLU A 104 10.60 5.39 3.06
C GLU A 104 10.02 6.23 1.93
N LEU A 105 10.64 6.19 0.75
CA LEU A 105 10.14 6.89 -0.44
C LEU A 105 8.75 6.38 -0.83
N GLU A 106 8.53 5.06 -0.87
CA GLU A 106 7.22 4.47 -1.18
C GLU A 106 6.15 4.93 -0.20
N ALA A 107 6.45 4.95 1.11
CA ALA A 107 5.53 5.45 2.13
C ALA A 107 5.20 6.94 1.95
N ILE A 108 6.19 7.76 1.56
CA ILE A 108 5.98 9.18 1.28
C ILE A 108 5.10 9.34 0.03
N LEU A 109 5.43 8.70 -1.08
CA LEU A 109 4.68 8.82 -2.33
C LEU A 109 3.23 8.34 -2.17
N GLU A 110 3.01 7.25 -1.43
CA GLU A 110 1.68 6.75 -1.09
C GLU A 110 0.86 7.80 -0.32
N HIS A 111 1.48 8.54 0.61
CA HIS A 111 0.81 9.61 1.34
C HIS A 111 0.39 10.79 0.45
N TYR A 112 1.20 11.12 -0.55
CA TYR A 112 0.86 12.16 -1.53
C TYR A 112 -0.07 11.65 -2.65
N CYS A 113 -0.50 10.38 -2.61
CA CYS A 113 -1.24 9.72 -3.69
C CYS A 113 -0.53 9.79 -5.04
N ILE A 114 0.81 9.86 -5.05
CA ILE A 114 1.62 9.94 -6.26
C ILE A 114 2.11 8.53 -6.60
N SER A 115 1.86 8.09 -7.83
CA SER A 115 2.44 6.85 -8.33
C SER A 115 3.95 7.02 -8.60
N GLN A 116 4.68 5.91 -8.53
CA GLN A 116 6.12 5.94 -8.83
C GLN A 116 6.43 6.40 -10.27
N GLU A 117 5.51 6.15 -11.20
CA GLU A 117 5.64 6.56 -12.61
C GLU A 117 5.50 8.07 -12.75
N GLU A 118 4.47 8.66 -12.11
CA GLU A 118 4.30 10.11 -12.04
C GLU A 118 5.50 10.79 -11.39
N PHE A 119 6.06 10.21 -10.32
CA PHE A 119 7.25 10.76 -9.67
C PHE A 119 8.52 10.75 -10.55
N LYS A 120 8.61 9.84 -11.53
CA LYS A 120 9.72 9.84 -12.50
C LYS A 120 9.55 10.92 -13.57
N LEU A 121 8.31 11.32 -13.85
CA LEU A 121 7.96 12.32 -14.86
C LEU A 121 8.00 13.76 -14.31
N LEU A 122 7.89 13.94 -12.98
CA LEU A 122 8.21 15.18 -12.25
C LEU A 122 9.70 15.51 -12.29
#